data_AF-A0A7C2FF12-F1
#
_entry.id   AF-A0A7C2FF12-F1
#
_cell.length_a   1.000
_cell.length_b   1.000
_cell.length_c   1.000
_cell.angle_alpha   90.00
_cell.angle_beta   90.00
_cell.angle_gamma   90.00
#
_symmetry.space_group_name_H-M   'P 1'
#
loop_
_entity.id
_entity.type
_entity.pdbx_description
1 polymer ?
#
loop_
_entity_poly.entity_id
_entity_poly.type
_entity_poly.pdbx_seq_one_letter_code
_entity_poly.pdbx_strand_id
1 'polypeptide(L)'
;MPILDNIRGVYHFLADRKPGGLETRPPKPFRRAAWLGDGLPLVSRVSGVSELGPAVEKCLDLLGGLEQAIGAGDRVLVKPNFNSPDPYPGSTDLGFLRVVLELLKDAGVQVLVGEGAGGIWRPTRNTVEKLGVPQLLQELGIEFIAFDAGETDWVEVPIEGQYLDRVTVPRVAYEADRMVYLSCMKTHNLARFTLSLKLSMGLV
;
A
#
# COMPACT_ATOMS: atom_id res chain seq x y z
N MET A 1 2.21 19.54 15.14
CA MET A 1 0.86 18.99 14.89
C MET A 1 -0.14 19.72 15.77
N PRO A 2 -1.32 20.12 15.29
CA PRO A 2 -2.33 20.79 16.12
C PRO A 2 -2.71 19.91 17.33
N ILE A 3 -2.97 20.53 18.49
CA ILE A 3 -3.32 19.81 19.73
C ILE A 3 -4.52 18.86 19.52
N LEU A 4 -5.49 19.29 18.71
CA LEU A 4 -6.69 18.52 18.37
C LEU A 4 -6.38 17.21 17.63
N ASP A 5 -5.41 17.22 16.71
CA ASP A 5 -4.99 16.02 15.98
C ASP A 5 -4.36 15.00 16.93
N ASN A 6 -3.55 15.46 17.89
CA ASN A 6 -2.93 14.58 18.88
C ASN A 6 -3.99 13.90 19.77
N ILE A 7 -5.00 14.66 20.21
CA ILE A 7 -6.09 14.11 21.02
C ILE A 7 -6.88 13.05 20.23
N ARG A 8 -7.20 13.34 18.97
CA ARG A 8 -7.89 12.38 18.08
C ARG A 8 -7.05 11.13 17.83
N GLY A 9 -5.76 11.28 17.56
CA GLY A 9 -4.85 10.16 17.36
C GLY A 9 -4.75 9.26 18.59
N VAL A 10 -4.66 9.84 19.79
CA VAL A 10 -4.68 9.07 21.05
C VAL A 10 -6.01 8.35 21.23
N TYR A 11 -7.13 9.01 20.93
CA TYR A 11 -8.44 8.37 20.97
C TYR A 11 -8.49 7.16 20.04
N HIS A 12 -8.15 7.29 18.76
CA HIS A 12 -8.16 6.18 17.81
C HIS A 12 -7.21 5.04 18.23
N PHE A 13 -6.01 5.37 18.69
CA PHE A 13 -5.05 4.38 19.18
C PHE A 13 -5.60 3.52 20.33
N LEU A 14 -6.42 4.10 21.22
CA LEU A 14 -6.97 3.41 22.39
C LEU A 14 -8.37 2.83 22.15
N ALA A 15 -9.18 3.46 21.32
CA ALA A 15 -10.60 3.19 21.18
C ALA A 15 -10.95 2.35 19.95
N ASP A 16 -10.16 2.40 18.87
CA ASP A 16 -10.46 1.64 17.66
C ASP A 16 -10.49 0.14 17.96
N ARG A 17 -11.53 -0.53 17.47
CA ARG A 17 -11.71 -1.97 17.60
C ARG A 17 -11.99 -2.56 16.22
N LYS A 18 -11.75 -3.86 16.08
CA LYS A 18 -12.19 -4.60 14.91
C LYS A 18 -13.71 -4.42 14.75
N PRO A 19 -14.21 -4.04 13.56
CA PRO A 19 -15.63 -3.91 13.32
C PRO A 19 -16.35 -5.26 13.49
N GLY A 20 -17.56 -5.23 14.05
CA GLY A 20 -18.43 -6.40 14.17
C GLY A 20 -19.28 -6.62 12.91
N GLY A 21 -19.82 -7.82 12.74
CA GLY A 21 -20.79 -8.12 11.67
C GLY A 21 -20.21 -8.09 10.25
N LEU A 22 -18.90 -8.24 10.11
CA LEU A 22 -18.24 -8.24 8.80
C LEU A 22 -18.62 -9.48 7.99
N GLU A 23 -18.78 -9.28 6.69
CA GLU A 23 -18.98 -10.36 5.73
C GLU A 23 -17.73 -11.27 5.71
N THR A 24 -17.94 -12.58 5.87
CA THR A 24 -16.87 -13.57 5.70
C THR A 24 -16.76 -13.96 4.23
N ARG A 25 -15.55 -13.87 3.68
CA ARG A 25 -15.23 -14.24 2.29
C ARG A 25 -14.18 -15.35 2.27
N PRO A 26 -14.20 -16.28 1.29
CA PRO A 26 -13.19 -17.32 1.21
C PRO A 26 -11.81 -16.74 0.87
N PRO A 27 -10.71 -17.41 1.25
CA PRO A 27 -9.37 -17.00 0.84
C PRO A 27 -9.23 -17.01 -0.68
N LYS A 28 -8.56 -15.99 -1.23
CA LYS A 28 -8.20 -15.97 -2.65
C LYS A 28 -7.10 -17.02 -2.91
N PRO A 29 -7.11 -17.69 -4.08
CA PRO A 29 -6.04 -18.60 -4.45
C PRO A 29 -4.67 -17.91 -4.42
N PHE A 30 -3.65 -18.61 -3.93
CA PHE A 30 -2.29 -18.11 -3.95
C PHE A 30 -1.83 -17.93 -5.40
N ARG A 31 -1.46 -16.70 -5.79
CA ARG A 31 -0.91 -16.42 -7.11
C ARG A 31 0.60 -16.66 -7.08
N ARG A 32 1.12 -17.38 -8.07
CA ARG A 32 2.57 -17.49 -8.27
C ARG A 32 3.15 -16.11 -8.55
N ALA A 33 4.36 -15.87 -8.06
CA ALA A 33 5.08 -14.63 -8.36
C ALA A 33 5.27 -14.51 -9.88
N ALA A 34 5.05 -13.31 -10.40
CA ALA A 34 5.15 -13.02 -11.82
C ALA A 34 6.58 -13.20 -12.34
N TRP A 35 7.56 -12.79 -11.55
CA TRP A 35 8.98 -12.84 -11.91
C TRP A 35 9.71 -13.89 -11.06
N LEU A 36 10.07 -15.00 -11.69
CA LEU A 36 10.78 -16.12 -11.08
C LEU A 36 12.02 -16.50 -11.90
N GLY A 37 13.13 -16.79 -11.22
CA GLY A 37 14.32 -17.43 -11.78
C GLY A 37 14.75 -18.57 -10.86
N ASP A 38 14.97 -19.75 -11.41
CA ASP A 38 15.31 -20.97 -10.65
C ASP A 38 14.36 -21.26 -9.47
N GLY A 39 13.08 -20.91 -9.64
CA GLY A 39 12.04 -21.09 -8.62
C GLY A 39 12.03 -20.03 -7.50
N LEU A 40 12.89 -19.02 -7.56
CA LEU A 40 12.99 -17.94 -6.58
C LEU A 40 12.48 -16.60 -7.14
N PRO A 41 11.88 -15.72 -6.31
CA PRO A 41 11.50 -14.37 -6.74
C PRO A 41 12.70 -13.57 -7.23
N LEU A 42 12.56 -12.96 -8.40
CA LEU A 42 13.59 -12.08 -8.96
C LEU A 42 13.58 -10.70 -8.29
N VAL A 43 14.77 -10.10 -8.16
CA VAL A 43 14.96 -8.74 -7.67
C VAL A 43 15.89 -8.02 -8.63
N SER A 44 15.44 -6.88 -9.16
CA SER A 44 16.25 -5.97 -9.96
C SER A 44 16.78 -4.82 -9.10
N ARG A 45 17.99 -4.35 -9.41
CA ARG A 45 18.55 -3.13 -8.82
C ARG A 45 19.29 -2.36 -9.91
N VAL A 46 18.98 -1.08 -10.01
CA VAL A 46 19.71 -0.13 -10.86
C VAL A 46 20.41 0.89 -9.93
N SER A 47 21.61 1.34 -10.32
CA SER A 47 22.44 2.28 -9.54
C SER A 47 23.03 3.36 -10.43
N GLY A 48 23.42 4.49 -9.85
CA GLY A 48 24.02 5.60 -10.61
C GLY A 48 23.01 6.36 -11.48
N VAL A 49 21.75 6.41 -11.03
CA VAL A 49 20.66 7.01 -11.79
C VAL A 49 20.53 8.50 -11.50
N SER A 50 20.29 9.30 -12.54
CA SER A 50 20.03 10.74 -12.45
C SER A 50 18.54 11.05 -12.43
N GLU A 51 17.71 10.15 -12.97
CA GLU A 51 16.27 10.35 -13.14
C GLU A 51 15.50 9.10 -12.68
N LEU A 52 14.37 9.33 -12.01
CA LEU A 52 13.63 8.26 -11.34
C LEU A 52 12.79 7.41 -12.30
N GLY A 53 12.11 8.04 -13.26
CA GLY A 53 11.30 7.34 -14.28
C GLY A 53 12.08 6.28 -15.03
N PRO A 54 13.16 6.66 -15.76
CA PRO A 54 14.00 5.71 -16.47
C PRO A 54 14.63 4.64 -15.57
N ALA A 55 14.92 4.96 -14.30
CA ALA A 55 15.44 3.99 -13.35
C ALA A 55 14.41 2.91 -12.99
N VAL A 56 13.15 3.28 -12.79
CA VAL A 56 12.05 2.35 -12.48
C VAL A 56 11.74 1.49 -13.69
N GLU A 57 11.63 2.10 -14.89
CA GLU A 57 11.47 1.36 -16.15
C GLU A 57 12.58 0.34 -16.34
N LYS A 58 13.85 0.75 -16.15
CA LYS A 58 14.98 -0.15 -16.29
C LYS A 58 14.94 -1.32 -15.30
N CYS A 59 14.48 -1.09 -14.07
CA CYS A 59 14.26 -2.17 -13.10
C CYS A 59 13.22 -3.16 -13.63
N LEU A 60 12.08 -2.68 -14.13
CA LEU A 60 11.01 -3.52 -14.68
C LEU A 60 11.48 -4.30 -15.91
N ASP A 61 12.24 -3.67 -16.82
CA ASP A 61 12.83 -4.33 -17.98
C ASP A 61 13.77 -5.48 -17.59
N LEU A 62 14.58 -5.30 -16.53
CA LEU A 62 15.47 -6.35 -16.02
C LEU A 62 14.70 -7.54 -15.43
N LEU A 63 13.47 -7.32 -14.98
CA LEU A 63 12.54 -8.40 -14.57
C LEU A 63 11.81 -9.02 -15.77
N GLY A 64 11.96 -8.44 -16.97
CA GLY A 64 11.33 -8.89 -18.21
C GLY A 64 10.01 -8.20 -18.53
N GLY A 65 9.74 -7.04 -17.94
CA GLY A 65 8.58 -6.21 -18.26
C GLY A 65 7.47 -6.26 -17.21
N LEU A 66 6.72 -5.16 -17.13
CA LEU A 66 5.61 -4.97 -16.20
C LEU A 66 4.41 -5.85 -16.56
N GLU A 67 4.20 -6.09 -17.86
CA GLU A 67 3.14 -6.90 -18.47
C GLU A 67 3.16 -8.37 -18.03
N GLN A 68 4.28 -8.87 -17.50
CA GLN A 68 4.32 -10.20 -16.89
C GLN A 68 3.52 -10.26 -15.57
N ALA A 69 3.41 -9.13 -14.87
CA ALA A 69 2.80 -9.04 -13.55
C ALA A 69 1.38 -8.48 -13.56
N ILE A 70 1.05 -7.61 -14.53
CA ILE A 70 -0.25 -6.95 -14.63
C ILE A 70 -0.81 -7.06 -16.06
N GLY A 71 -2.12 -7.24 -16.18
CA GLY A 71 -2.82 -7.24 -17.47
C GLY A 71 -3.69 -5.98 -17.63
N ALA A 72 -3.88 -5.53 -18.87
CA ALA A 72 -4.79 -4.42 -19.15
C ALA A 72 -6.19 -4.71 -18.58
N GLY A 73 -6.78 -3.72 -17.90
CA GLY A 73 -8.06 -3.85 -17.20
C GLY A 73 -7.98 -4.45 -15.78
N ASP A 74 -6.82 -4.92 -15.31
CA ASP A 74 -6.65 -5.35 -13.91
C ASP A 74 -7.03 -4.22 -12.95
N ARG A 75 -7.73 -4.54 -11.86
CA ARG A 75 -7.90 -3.63 -10.71
C ARG A 75 -6.64 -3.69 -9.84
N VAL A 76 -5.82 -2.65 -9.88
CA VAL A 76 -4.55 -2.55 -9.16
C VAL A 76 -4.69 -1.63 -7.94
N LEU A 77 -4.49 -2.18 -6.75
CA LEU A 77 -4.35 -1.39 -5.53
C LEU A 77 -2.87 -1.10 -5.25
N VAL A 78 -2.50 0.17 -5.33
CA VAL A 78 -1.18 0.65 -4.92
C VAL A 78 -1.24 1.01 -3.44
N LYS A 79 -0.39 0.38 -2.64
CA LYS A 79 -0.23 0.69 -1.22
C LYS A 79 1.15 1.29 -0.95
N PRO A 80 1.25 2.62 -0.81
CA PRO A 80 2.45 3.29 -0.35
C PRO A 80 2.63 3.15 1.16
N ASN A 81 3.68 3.76 1.71
CA ASN A 81 3.94 3.88 3.14
C ASN A 81 3.59 5.28 3.62
N PHE A 82 2.39 5.46 4.18
CA PHE A 82 1.94 6.71 4.81
C PHE A 82 1.49 6.47 6.25
N ASN A 83 2.28 5.69 6.99
CA ASN A 83 2.00 5.39 8.39
C ASN A 83 1.99 6.63 9.30
N SER A 84 2.80 7.64 8.98
CA SER A 84 2.93 8.91 9.69
C SER A 84 3.06 10.06 8.68
N PRO A 85 2.86 11.33 9.07
CA PRO A 85 3.03 12.47 8.17
C PRO A 85 4.50 12.87 7.99
N ASP A 86 5.45 12.03 8.39
CA ASP A 86 6.89 12.31 8.22
C ASP A 86 7.24 12.25 6.73
N PRO A 87 7.99 13.23 6.19
CA PRO A 87 8.38 13.21 4.78
C PRO A 87 9.34 12.04 4.49
N TYR A 88 9.62 11.78 3.21
CA TYR A 88 10.66 10.82 2.81
C TYR A 88 11.98 11.08 3.57
N PRO A 89 12.65 10.04 4.11
CA PRO A 89 12.40 8.60 3.94
C PRO A 89 11.43 7.99 4.96
N GLY A 90 10.76 8.80 5.79
CA GLY A 90 9.71 8.35 6.71
C GLY A 90 8.48 7.80 5.98
N SER A 91 8.13 8.41 4.85
CA SER A 91 7.04 8.02 3.97
C SER A 91 7.52 7.76 2.54
N THR A 92 6.67 7.15 1.71
CA THR A 92 6.95 7.01 0.27
C THR A 92 7.16 8.39 -0.36
N ASP A 93 8.22 8.54 -1.16
CA ASP A 93 8.48 9.77 -1.90
C ASP A 93 7.36 10.01 -2.94
N LEU A 94 6.87 11.26 -3.04
CA LEU A 94 5.77 11.59 -3.95
C LEU A 94 6.20 11.56 -5.43
N GLY A 95 7.46 11.88 -5.73
CA GLY A 95 8.01 11.74 -7.08
C GLY A 95 8.05 10.27 -7.50
N PHE A 96 8.48 9.38 -6.59
CA PHE A 96 8.44 7.94 -6.80
C PHE A 96 7.02 7.41 -6.97
N LEU A 97 6.09 7.84 -6.11
CA LEU A 97 4.70 7.46 -6.23
C LEU A 97 4.14 7.88 -7.60
N ARG A 98 4.38 9.12 -8.03
CA ARG A 98 3.96 9.62 -9.36
C ARG A 98 4.44 8.71 -10.47
N VAL A 99 5.74 8.42 -10.54
CA VAL A 99 6.35 7.58 -11.58
C VAL A 99 5.67 6.22 -11.66
N VAL A 100 5.46 5.56 -10.52
CA VAL A 100 4.81 4.23 -10.50
C VAL A 100 3.36 4.34 -10.96
N LEU A 101 2.61 5.36 -10.52
CA LEU A 101 1.21 5.54 -10.90
C LEU A 101 1.06 5.84 -12.40
N GLU A 102 1.94 6.64 -12.99
CA GLU A 102 1.96 6.93 -14.42
C GLU A 102 2.25 5.65 -15.23
N LEU A 103 3.27 4.88 -14.85
CA LEU A 103 3.59 3.59 -15.50
C LEU A 103 2.42 2.59 -15.44
N LEU A 104 1.71 2.51 -14.31
CA LEU A 104 0.53 1.65 -14.18
C LEU A 104 -0.63 2.14 -15.06
N LYS A 105 -0.86 3.46 -15.13
CA LYS A 105 -1.88 4.03 -16.02
C LYS A 105 -1.57 3.76 -17.49
N ASP A 106 -0.32 3.91 -17.90
CA ASP A 106 0.12 3.65 -19.27
C ASP A 106 -0.01 2.17 -19.65
N ALA A 107 0.07 1.26 -18.67
CA ALA A 107 -0.22 -0.16 -18.83
C ALA A 107 -1.74 -0.49 -18.98
N GLY A 108 -2.61 0.52 -18.88
CA GLY A 108 -4.06 0.37 -19.10
C GLY A 108 -4.81 -0.33 -17.95
N VAL A 109 -4.28 -0.25 -16.72
CA VAL A 109 -4.94 -0.82 -15.54
C VAL A 109 -5.84 0.19 -14.83
N GLN A 110 -6.78 -0.30 -14.02
CA GLN A 110 -7.56 0.54 -13.12
C GLN A 110 -6.79 0.71 -11.81
N VAL A 111 -6.26 1.91 -11.56
CA VAL A 111 -5.39 2.19 -10.40
C VAL A 111 -6.18 2.84 -9.27
N LEU A 112 -6.02 2.29 -8.06
CA LEU A 112 -6.47 2.90 -6.80
C LEU A 112 -5.27 3.03 -5.86
N VAL A 113 -5.23 4.09 -5.05
CA VAL A 113 -4.24 4.22 -3.97
C VAL A 113 -4.95 4.03 -2.63
N GLY A 114 -4.46 3.11 -1.80
CA GLY A 114 -5.06 2.85 -0.50
C GLY A 114 -4.06 2.81 0.64
N GLU A 115 -4.43 3.38 1.78
CA GLU A 115 -3.59 3.39 2.98
C GLU A 115 -4.43 3.42 4.28
N GLY A 116 -3.80 3.00 5.38
CA GLY A 116 -4.28 3.12 6.75
C GLY A 116 -3.14 3.53 7.68
N ALA A 117 -3.16 4.78 8.15
CA ALA A 117 -2.14 5.36 9.01
C ALA A 117 -2.06 4.65 10.37
N GLY A 118 -0.90 4.79 11.04
CA GLY A 118 -0.71 4.28 12.39
C GLY A 118 -1.68 4.96 13.37
N GLY A 119 -2.10 4.26 14.42
CA GLY A 119 -3.21 4.69 15.28
C GLY A 119 -3.11 6.12 15.81
N ILE A 120 -1.92 6.55 16.26
CA ILE A 120 -1.69 7.93 16.76
C ILE A 120 -1.77 9.01 15.66
N TRP A 121 -1.72 8.61 14.40
CA TRP A 121 -1.77 9.48 13.22
C TRP A 121 -3.08 9.35 12.44
N ARG A 122 -4.08 8.64 13.00
CA ARG A 122 -5.43 8.61 12.45
C ARG A 122 -6.20 9.91 12.74
N PRO A 123 -7.14 10.31 11.86
CA PRO A 123 -7.58 9.60 10.65
C PRO A 123 -6.55 9.70 9.52
N THR A 124 -6.48 8.67 8.68
CA THR A 124 -5.49 8.54 7.60
C THR A 124 -5.51 9.72 6.64
N ARG A 125 -6.71 10.29 6.38
CA ARG A 125 -6.88 11.50 5.56
C ARG A 125 -6.01 12.66 6.03
N ASN A 126 -5.94 12.92 7.34
CA ASN A 126 -5.12 14.01 7.89
C ASN A 126 -3.62 13.76 7.67
N THR A 127 -3.20 12.50 7.70
CA THR A 127 -1.79 12.13 7.46
C THR A 127 -1.41 12.37 6.01
N VAL A 128 -2.23 11.91 5.06
CA VAL A 128 -1.93 12.06 3.64
C VAL A 128 -2.09 13.50 3.13
N GLU A 129 -2.99 14.29 3.74
CA GLU A 129 -3.10 15.74 3.49
C GLU A 129 -1.80 16.48 3.82
N LYS A 130 -1.19 16.19 4.99
CA LYS A 130 0.09 16.79 5.40
C LYS A 130 1.23 16.43 4.45
N LEU A 131 1.15 15.25 3.83
CA LEU A 131 2.13 14.76 2.87
C LEU A 131 1.92 15.30 1.46
N GLY A 132 0.77 15.92 1.14
CA GLY A 132 0.47 16.42 -0.20
C GLY A 132 -0.03 15.35 -1.19
N VAL A 133 -0.45 14.18 -0.69
CA VAL A 133 -0.92 13.06 -1.54
C VAL A 133 -2.20 13.41 -2.31
N PRO A 134 -3.22 14.08 -1.72
CA PRO A 134 -4.45 14.39 -2.44
C PRO A 134 -4.22 15.21 -3.71
N GLN A 135 -3.29 16.17 -3.67
CA GLN A 135 -2.95 17.02 -4.82
C GLN A 135 -2.37 16.19 -5.96
N LEU A 136 -1.37 15.34 -5.65
CA LEU A 136 -0.79 14.40 -6.63
C LEU A 136 -1.85 13.51 -7.27
N LEU A 137 -2.71 12.89 -6.46
CA LEU A 137 -3.72 11.96 -6.97
C LEU A 137 -4.81 12.66 -7.77
N GLN A 138 -5.18 13.89 -7.41
CA GLN A 138 -6.10 14.72 -8.18
C GLN A 138 -5.53 15.05 -9.56
N GLU A 139 -4.26 15.45 -9.65
CA GLU A 139 -3.59 15.73 -10.93
C GLU A 139 -3.55 14.49 -11.84
N LEU A 140 -3.40 13.31 -11.24
CA LEU A 140 -3.40 12.04 -11.97
C LEU A 140 -4.80 11.47 -12.21
N GLY A 141 -5.86 12.06 -11.64
CA GLY A 141 -7.22 11.52 -11.72
C GLY A 141 -7.37 10.13 -11.08
N ILE A 142 -6.64 9.87 -9.99
CA ILE A 142 -6.63 8.59 -9.27
C ILE A 142 -7.36 8.75 -7.93
N GLU A 143 -8.16 7.76 -7.55
CA GLU A 143 -8.89 7.77 -6.29
C GLU A 143 -8.00 7.32 -5.11
N PHE A 144 -8.17 7.99 -3.97
CA PHE A 144 -7.56 7.62 -2.70
C PHE A 144 -8.58 6.99 -1.74
N ILE A 145 -8.25 5.80 -1.24
CA ILE A 145 -9.05 5.09 -0.23
C ILE A 145 -8.32 5.10 1.11
N ALA A 146 -8.88 5.84 2.07
CA ALA A 146 -8.50 5.72 3.47
C ALA A 146 -9.22 4.51 4.09
N PHE A 147 -8.48 3.48 4.50
CA PHE A 147 -9.09 2.24 5.01
C PHE A 147 -9.85 2.43 6.32
N ASP A 148 -9.56 3.50 7.07
CA ASP A 148 -10.22 3.88 8.31
C ASP A 148 -11.44 4.80 8.11
N ALA A 149 -11.85 5.08 6.86
CA ALA A 149 -13.00 5.95 6.59
C ALA A 149 -14.37 5.25 6.68
N GLY A 150 -14.42 3.92 6.54
CA GLY A 150 -15.65 3.14 6.56
C GLY A 150 -15.54 1.94 7.51
N GLU A 151 -16.25 1.99 8.63
CA GLU A 151 -16.20 0.92 9.65
C GLU A 151 -16.59 -0.46 9.10
N THR A 152 -17.47 -0.52 8.10
CA THR A 152 -17.97 -1.79 7.53
C THR A 152 -17.39 -2.14 6.17
N ASP A 153 -16.46 -1.34 5.63
CA ASP A 153 -15.84 -1.61 4.32
C ASP A 153 -14.64 -2.56 4.41
N TRP A 154 -14.81 -3.60 5.23
CA TRP A 154 -13.84 -4.63 5.51
C TRP A 154 -14.50 -6.00 5.29
N VAL A 155 -13.67 -7.00 4.99
CA VAL A 155 -14.10 -8.40 4.91
C VAL A 155 -13.23 -9.24 5.81
N GLU A 156 -13.82 -10.29 6.38
CA GLU A 156 -13.10 -11.28 7.15
C GLU A 156 -12.76 -12.47 6.25
N VAL A 157 -11.50 -12.91 6.29
CA VAL A 157 -11.01 -14.00 5.46
C VAL A 157 -10.41 -15.07 6.38
N PRO A 158 -10.93 -16.31 6.39
CA PRO A 158 -10.29 -17.41 7.08
C PRO A 158 -9.01 -17.79 6.34
N ILE A 159 -7.94 -18.04 7.10
CA ILE A 159 -6.61 -18.36 6.59
C ILE A 159 -6.02 -19.54 7.37
N GLU A 160 -5.11 -20.27 6.75
CA GLU A 160 -4.35 -21.34 7.40
C GLU A 160 -3.05 -20.78 8.01
N GLY A 161 -3.18 -19.70 8.80
CA GLY A 161 -2.04 -19.06 9.45
C GLY A 161 -1.61 -19.81 10.71
N GLN A 162 -0.33 -19.72 11.05
CA GLN A 162 0.22 -20.34 12.27
C GLN A 162 -0.30 -19.67 13.55
N TYR A 163 -0.51 -18.34 13.52
CA TYR A 163 -0.90 -17.55 14.69
C TYR A 163 -2.28 -16.92 14.57
N LEU A 164 -2.80 -16.81 13.35
CA LEU A 164 -4.12 -16.27 13.04
C LEU A 164 -4.82 -17.26 12.12
N ASP A 165 -6.04 -17.63 12.49
CA ASP A 165 -6.94 -18.44 11.67
C ASP A 165 -7.86 -17.58 10.79
N ARG A 166 -7.92 -16.26 11.06
CA ARG A 166 -8.71 -15.27 10.32
C ARG A 166 -7.99 -13.94 10.29
N VAL A 167 -8.14 -13.22 9.18
CA VAL A 167 -7.68 -11.83 9.03
C VAL A 167 -8.84 -10.95 8.57
N THR A 168 -8.79 -9.67 8.95
CA THR A 168 -9.77 -8.66 8.50
C THR A 168 -9.03 -7.73 7.56
N VAL A 169 -9.52 -7.56 6.33
CA VAL A 169 -8.82 -6.75 5.30
C VAL A 169 -9.79 -5.75 4.67
N PRO A 170 -9.31 -4.58 4.18
CA PRO A 170 -10.16 -3.65 3.46
C PRO A 170 -10.77 -4.36 2.26
N ARG A 171 -12.06 -4.14 2.00
CA ARG A 171 -12.76 -4.78 0.88
C ARG A 171 -12.06 -4.49 -0.45
N VAL A 172 -11.61 -3.25 -0.66
CA VAL A 172 -10.86 -2.86 -1.85
C VAL A 172 -9.57 -3.67 -2.03
N ALA A 173 -8.87 -4.01 -0.94
CA ALA A 173 -7.67 -4.85 -0.99
C ALA A 173 -8.03 -6.32 -1.27
N TYR A 174 -9.13 -6.81 -0.68
CA TYR A 174 -9.63 -8.14 -1.00
C TYR A 174 -10.06 -8.23 -2.46
N GLU A 175 -10.71 -7.22 -3.03
CA GLU A 175 -11.26 -7.26 -4.38
C GLU A 175 -10.23 -7.04 -5.48
N ALA A 176 -9.14 -6.32 -5.20
CA ALA A 176 -8.08 -6.05 -6.17
C ALA A 176 -7.56 -7.32 -6.87
N ASP A 177 -7.25 -7.19 -8.16
CA ASP A 177 -6.60 -8.24 -8.93
C ASP A 177 -5.11 -8.29 -8.62
N ARG A 178 -4.50 -7.11 -8.46
CA ARG A 178 -3.08 -6.96 -8.16
C ARG A 178 -2.87 -5.95 -7.05
N MET A 179 -1.81 -6.15 -6.28
CA MET A 179 -1.36 -5.21 -5.27
C MET A 179 0.08 -4.80 -5.54
N VAL A 180 0.35 -3.50 -5.50
CA VAL A 180 1.70 -2.95 -5.65
C VAL A 180 2.11 -2.28 -4.34
N TYR A 181 3.15 -2.82 -3.70
CA TYR A 181 3.69 -2.30 -2.45
C TYR A 181 4.86 -1.36 -2.70
N LEU A 182 4.76 -0.11 -2.22
CA LEU A 182 5.83 0.88 -2.32
C LEU A 182 6.44 1.15 -0.92
N SER A 183 7.16 0.16 -0.39
CA SER A 183 7.77 0.26 0.95
C SER A 183 9.02 1.14 0.98
N CYS A 184 9.22 1.88 2.07
CA CYS A 184 10.50 2.52 2.38
C CYS A 184 11.40 1.57 3.18
N MET A 185 12.70 1.51 2.84
CA MET A 185 13.71 0.85 3.68
C MET A 185 14.14 1.82 4.79
N LYS A 186 13.63 1.61 6.00
CA LYS A 186 13.95 2.44 7.18
C LYS A 186 13.98 1.63 8.46
N THR A 187 14.62 2.15 9.50
CA THR A 187 14.54 1.58 10.86
C THR A 187 13.14 1.79 11.44
N HIS A 188 12.73 0.91 12.36
CA HIS A 188 11.46 1.02 13.07
C HIS A 188 11.65 0.58 14.53
N ASN A 189 11.13 1.35 15.47
CA ASN A 189 11.29 1.09 16.91
C ASN A 189 10.73 -0.26 17.37
N LEU A 190 9.53 -0.64 16.91
CA LEU A 190 8.86 -1.91 17.28
C LEU A 190 9.19 -3.09 16.37
N ALA A 191 9.44 -2.87 15.08
CA ALA A 191 9.62 -3.92 14.08
C ALA A 191 11.08 -4.07 13.59
N ARG A 192 12.02 -3.33 14.20
CA ARG A 192 13.43 -3.19 13.81
C ARG A 192 13.65 -2.48 12.47
N PHE A 193 12.93 -2.86 11.42
CA PHE A 193 12.95 -2.21 10.12
C PHE A 193 11.56 -2.22 9.45
N THR A 194 11.39 -1.37 8.46
CA THR A 194 10.25 -1.31 7.55
C THR A 194 10.71 -1.76 6.18
N LEU A 195 10.02 -2.76 5.61
CA LEU A 195 10.17 -3.33 4.26
C LEU A 195 8.91 -4.16 3.95
N SER A 196 8.79 -4.70 2.73
CA SER A 196 7.98 -5.87 2.34
C SER A 196 6.79 -6.18 3.29
N LEU A 197 6.85 -7.28 4.06
CA LEU A 197 5.76 -7.74 4.94
C LEU A 197 5.27 -6.69 5.94
N LYS A 198 6.17 -5.84 6.47
CA LYS A 198 5.78 -4.79 7.42
C LYS A 198 4.88 -3.74 6.78
N LEU A 199 4.96 -3.55 5.46
CA LEU A 199 4.08 -2.63 4.74
C LEU A 199 2.62 -3.10 4.77
N SER A 200 2.34 -4.39 4.96
CA SER A 200 0.97 -4.89 5.09
C SER A 200 0.25 -4.38 6.35
N MET A 201 0.96 -3.76 7.30
CA MET A 201 0.32 -3.07 8.42
C MET A 201 -0.62 -1.96 7.90
N GLY A 202 -1.79 -1.86 8.53
CA GLY A 202 -2.88 -1.00 8.05
C GLY A 202 -3.82 -1.69 7.06
N LEU A 203 -3.46 -2.88 6.53
CA LEU A 203 -4.41 -3.77 5.83
C LEU A 203 -5.04 -4.81 6.75
N VAL A 204 -4.57 -4.96 7.98
CA VAL A 204 -5.01 -5.97 8.96
C VAL A 204 -5.07 -5.34 10.34
#